data_AF-A0A7C4L4N8-F1
#
_entry.id   AF-A0A7C4L4N8-F1
#
_cell.length_a   1.000
_cell.length_b   1.000
_cell.length_c   1.000
_cell.angle_alpha   90.00
_cell.angle_beta   90.00
_cell.angle_gamma   90.00
#
_symmetry.space_group_name_H-M   'P 1'
#
loop_
_entity.id
_entity.type
_entity.pdbx_description
1 polymer ?
#
loop_
_entity_poly.entity_id
_entity_poly.type
_entity_poly.pdbx_seq_one_letter_code
_entity_poly.pdbx_strand_id
1 'polypeptide(L)'
;MNGAAEPFRAIVMHGFTSEEALAIMRAVKALGPAMQQAAFAMTTETNMHWPLGRLMSELAEEHRMMQQYKADKEKPDPSTQALTR
;
A
#
# COMPACT_ATOMS: atom_id res chain seq x y z
N MET A 1 11.44 -24.34 5.23
CA MET A 1 10.38 -23.49 5.80
C MET A 1 9.79 -22.70 4.65
N ASN A 2 8.54 -22.98 4.26
CA ASN A 2 7.86 -22.22 3.21
C ASN A 2 7.57 -20.82 3.76
N GLY A 3 8.26 -19.80 3.23
CA GLY A 3 7.94 -18.41 3.51
C GLY A 3 6.58 -18.10 2.88
N ALA A 4 5.51 -18.21 3.68
CA ALA A 4 4.20 -17.74 3.26
C ALA A 4 4.33 -16.24 2.97
N ALA A 5 4.02 -15.82 1.74
CA ALA A 5 3.94 -14.42 1.41
C ALA A 5 3.00 -13.74 2.41
N GLU A 6 3.44 -12.60 2.97
CA GLU A 6 2.62 -11.83 3.90
C GLU A 6 1.23 -11.59 3.28
N PRO A 7 0.14 -11.84 4.03
CA PRO A 7 -1.20 -11.72 3.49
C PRO A 7 -1.48 -10.28 3.07
N PHE A 8 -2.10 -10.11 1.89
CA PHE A 8 -2.55 -8.79 1.43
C PHE A 8 -3.62 -8.24 2.36
N ARG A 9 -3.37 -7.05 2.92
CA ARG A 9 -4.29 -6.35 3.83
C ARG A 9 -4.82 -5.09 3.15
N ALA A 10 -6.13 -4.97 3.08
CA ALA A 10 -6.81 -3.82 2.50
C ALA A 10 -7.72 -3.15 3.54
N ILE A 11 -7.70 -1.81 3.56
CA ILE A 11 -8.67 -0.99 4.28
C ILE A 11 -9.41 -0.17 3.23
N VAL A 12 -10.73 -0.39 3.13
CA VAL A 12 -11.61 0.36 2.24
C VAL A 12 -12.42 1.36 3.07
N MET A 13 -12.40 2.62 2.65
CA MET A 13 -13.06 3.73 3.33
C MET A 13 -14.09 4.37 2.39
N HIS A 14 -15.26 4.75 2.92
CA HIS A 14 -16.35 5.37 2.15
C HIS A 14 -16.87 6.61 2.87
N GLY A 15 -17.10 7.69 2.13
CA GLY A 15 -17.74 8.92 2.63
C GLY A 15 -16.89 9.80 3.55
N PHE A 16 -15.61 9.47 3.73
CA PHE A 16 -14.69 10.29 4.53
C PHE A 16 -14.09 11.44 3.72
N THR A 17 -13.85 12.57 4.39
CA THR A 17 -12.99 13.63 3.87
C THR A 17 -11.53 13.17 3.80
N SER A 18 -10.70 13.88 3.04
CA SER A 18 -9.26 13.61 2.95
C SER A 18 -8.57 13.68 4.32
N GLU A 19 -8.98 14.61 5.19
CA GLU A 19 -8.40 14.79 6.52
C GLU A 19 -8.73 13.62 7.45
N GLU A 20 -9.98 13.15 7.42
CA GLU A 20 -10.43 11.99 8.19
C GLU A 20 -9.76 10.71 7.68
N ALA A 21 -9.71 10.51 6.36
CA ALA A 21 -9.03 9.37 5.75
C ALA A 21 -7.55 9.33 6.15
N LEU A 22 -6.86 10.48 6.17
CA LEU A 22 -5.49 10.59 6.65
C LEU A 22 -5.35 10.25 8.14
N ALA A 23 -6.29 10.67 8.98
CA ALA A 23 -6.30 10.33 10.39
C ALA A 23 -6.49 8.81 10.60
N ILE A 24 -7.42 8.19 9.87
CA ILE A 24 -7.65 6.75 9.90
C ILE A 24 -6.41 5.98 9.46
N MET A 25 -5.78 6.38 8.35
CA MET A 25 -4.54 5.75 7.88
C MET A 25 -3.44 5.77 8.94
N ARG A 26 -3.25 6.90 9.64
CA ARG A 26 -2.27 7.01 10.72
C ARG A 26 -2.61 6.09 11.89
N ALA A 27 -3.88 6.07 12.32
CA ALA A 27 -4.33 5.22 13.42
C ALA A 27 -4.13 3.72 13.12
N VAL A 28 -4.50 3.28 11.91
CA VAL A 28 -4.33 1.89 11.48
C VAL A 28 -2.84 1.50 11.43
N LYS A 29 -2.00 2.37 10.87
CA LYS A 29 -0.55 2.12 10.79
C LYS A 29 0.12 2.08 12.17
N ALA A 30 -0.41 2.79 13.16
CA ALA A 30 0.09 2.77 14.53
C ALA A 30 -0.12 1.43 15.25
N LEU A 31 -0.95 0.53 14.72
CA LEU A 31 -1.18 -0.81 15.29
C LEU A 31 0.03 -1.74 15.19
N GLY A 32 1.00 -1.44 14.31
CA GLY A 32 2.28 -2.15 14.28
C GLY A 32 2.84 -2.38 12.88
N PRO A 33 4.00 -3.06 12.79
CA PRO A 33 4.76 -3.24 11.54
C PRO A 33 3.95 -3.88 10.42
N ALA A 34 3.10 -4.86 10.74
CA ALA A 34 2.28 -5.53 9.76
C ALA A 34 1.24 -4.60 9.09
N MET A 35 0.81 -3.54 9.78
CA MET A 35 -0.14 -2.56 9.24
C MET A 35 0.53 -1.43 8.46
N GLN A 36 1.87 -1.28 8.56
CA GLN A 36 2.61 -0.33 7.74
C GLN A 36 2.54 -0.65 6.25
N GLN A 37 2.35 -1.93 5.92
CA GLN A 37 2.25 -2.44 4.55
C GLN A 37 0.80 -2.58 4.07
N ALA A 38 -0.19 -2.19 4.85
CA ALA A 38 -1.58 -2.29 4.42
C ALA A 38 -1.87 -1.33 3.24
N ALA A 39 -2.68 -1.81 2.29
CA ALA A 39 -3.22 -1.00 1.21
C ALA A 39 -4.48 -0.26 1.68
N PHE A 40 -4.65 0.97 1.23
CA PHE A 40 -5.80 1.81 1.56
C PHE A 40 -6.48 2.26 0.28
N ALA A 41 -7.81 2.21 0.26
CA ALA A 41 -8.61 2.72 -0.84
C ALA A 41 -9.78 3.56 -0.31
N MET A 42 -10.09 4.64 -1.02
CA MET A 42 -11.37 5.32 -0.91
C MET A 42 -12.30 4.78 -2.00
N THR A 43 -13.54 4.47 -1.64
CA THR A 43 -14.57 4.25 -2.65
C THR A 43 -14.89 5.57 -3.35
N THR A 44 -15.11 5.51 -4.65
CA THR A 44 -15.51 6.62 -5.50
C THR A 44 -16.81 6.26 -6.21
N GLU A 45 -17.48 7.23 -6.85
CA GLU A 45 -18.65 6.95 -7.68
C GLU A 45 -18.39 5.85 -8.71
N THR A 46 -17.16 5.81 -9.25
CA THR A 46 -16.71 4.84 -10.26
C THR A 46 -16.61 3.41 -9.74
N ASN A 47 -16.17 3.21 -8.49
CA ASN A 47 -15.88 1.86 -7.97
C ASN A 47 -16.92 1.36 -6.96
N MET A 48 -17.88 2.21 -6.56
CA MET A 48 -18.90 1.88 -5.55
C MET A 48 -19.77 0.68 -5.94
N HIS A 49 -20.02 0.51 -7.23
CA HIS A 49 -20.84 -0.58 -7.76
C HIS A 49 -20.02 -1.81 -8.18
N TRP A 50 -18.70 -1.80 -7.96
CA TRP A 50 -17.87 -2.93 -8.32
C TRP A 50 -18.09 -4.08 -7.33
N PRO A 51 -18.05 -5.34 -7.79
CA PRO A 51 -17.92 -6.46 -6.88
C PRO A 51 -16.69 -6.25 -5.99
N LEU A 52 -16.83 -6.47 -4.68
CA LEU A 52 -15.74 -6.28 -3.72
C LEU A 52 -14.47 -7.02 -4.16
N GLY A 53 -14.61 -8.23 -4.70
CA GLY A 53 -13.48 -9.01 -5.22
C GLY A 53 -12.69 -8.28 -6.32
N ARG A 54 -13.36 -7.56 -7.23
CA ARG A 54 -12.69 -6.74 -8.25
C ARG A 54 -11.93 -5.58 -7.61
N LEU A 55 -12.57 -4.84 -6.70
CA LEU A 55 -11.91 -3.74 -5.99
C LEU A 55 -10.66 -4.23 -5.24
N MET A 56 -10.71 -5.43 -4.64
CA MET A 56 -9.55 -6.03 -3.97
C MET A 56 -8.43 -6.39 -4.93
N SER A 57 -8.75 -6.95 -6.11
CA SER A 57 -7.75 -7.29 -7.12
C SER A 57 -7.02 -6.06 -7.65
N GLU A 58 -7.75 -5.00 -7.99
CA GLU A 58 -7.20 -3.75 -8.51
C GLU A 58 -6.32 -3.07 -7.45
N LEU A 59 -6.81 -2.97 -6.20
CA LEU A 59 -6.03 -2.41 -5.09
C LEU A 59 -4.75 -3.20 -4.80
N ALA A 60 -4.80 -4.54 -4.93
CA ALA A 60 -3.61 -5.37 -4.74
C ALA A 60 -2.55 -5.12 -5.83
N GLU A 61 -2.97 -4.92 -7.07
CA GLU A 61 -2.07 -4.60 -8.18
C GLU A 61 -1.43 -3.22 -8.00
N GLU A 62 -2.24 -2.19 -7.75
CA GLU A 62 -1.74 -0.82 -7.49
C GLU A 62 -0.77 -0.79 -6.30
N HIS A 63 -1.09 -1.50 -5.22
CA HIS A 63 -0.22 -1.59 -4.06
C HIS A 63 1.12 -2.24 -4.41
N ARG A 64 1.13 -3.34 -5.17
CA ARG A 64 2.38 -3.99 -5.62
C ARG A 64 3.24 -3.04 -6.46
N MET A 65 2.63 -2.32 -7.41
CA MET A 65 3.35 -1.36 -8.24
C MET A 65 3.96 -0.22 -7.40
N MET A 66 3.21 0.31 -6.43
CA MET A 66 3.73 1.35 -5.53
C MET A 66 4.89 0.88 -4.66
N GLN A 67 4.86 -0.37 -4.18
CA GLN A 67 5.94 -0.92 -3.37
C GLN A 67 7.19 -1.18 -4.22
N GLN A 68 7.04 -1.64 -5.46
CA GLN A 68 8.14 -1.79 -6.42
C GLN A 68 8.78 -0.42 -6.72
N TYR A 69 7.97 0.60 -7.00
CA TYR A 69 8.46 1.95 -7.27
C TYR A 69 9.27 2.55 -6.11
N LYS A 70 8.84 2.32 -4.86
CA LYS A 70 9.60 2.75 -3.68
C LYS A 70 10.93 2.02 -3.56
N ALA A 71 10.92 0.70 -3.72
CA ALA A 71 12.12 -0.12 -3.64
C ALA A 71 13.16 0.27 -4.70
N ASP A 72 12.72 0.65 -5.90
CA ASP A 72 13.62 1.11 -6.96
C ASP A 72 14.26 2.47 -6.66
N LYS A 73 13.57 3.35 -5.94
CA LYS A 73 14.13 4.65 -5.49
C LYS A 73 15.07 4.55 -4.29
N GLU A 74 14.91 3.53 -3.45
CA GLU A 74 15.80 3.28 -2.30
C GLU A 74 17.10 2.56 -2.68
N LYS A 75 17.22 2.04 -3.91
CA LYS A 75 18.49 1.47 -4.39
C LYS A 75 19.54 2.58 -4.46
N PRO A 76 20.69 2.45 -3.76
CA PRO A 76 21.76 3.43 -3.82
C PRO A 76 22.30 3.52 -5.25
N ASP A 77 22.55 4.74 -5.71
CA ASP A 77 23.13 5.01 -7.03
C ASP A 77 24.41 4.14 -7.22
N PRO A 78 24.50 3.31 -8.27
CA PRO A 78 25.69 2.51 -8.55
C PRO A 78 26.96 3.36 -8.67
N SER A 79 26.85 4.66 -8.99
CA SER A 79 27.94 5.63 -9.02
C SER A 79 28.54 5.92 -7.63
N THR A 80 27.76 5.75 -6.56
CA THR A 80 28.19 6.03 -5.18
C THR A 80 29.06 4.90 -4.62
N GLN A 81 28.96 3.68 -5.15
CA GLN A 81 29.69 2.51 -4.66
C GLN A 81 31.11 2.36 -5.24
N ALA A 82 31.44 3.13 -6.29
CA ALA A 82 32.74 3.05 -6.98
C ALA A 82 33.85 3.94 -6.34
N LEU A 83 33.50 4.81 -5.38
CA LEU A 83 34.43 5.76 -4.74
C LEU A 83 34.97 5.32 -3.37
N THR A 84 34.63 4.10 -2.92
CA THR A 84 35.06 3.56 -1.61
C THR A 84 35.93 2.30 -1.72
N ARG A 85 36.68 2.15 -2.83
CA ARG A 85 37.68 1.10 -2.98
C ARG A 85 39.04 1.68 -3.36
#